data_AF-A0A521ZVH0-F1
#
_entry.id   AF-A0A521ZVH0-F1
#
_cell.length_a   1.000
_cell.length_b   1.000
_cell.length_c   1.000
_cell.angle_alpha   90.00
_cell.angle_beta   90.00
_cell.angle_gamma   90.00
#
_symmetry.space_group_name_H-M   'P 1'
#
loop_
_entity.id
_entity.type
_entity.pdbx_description
1 polymer ?
#
loop_
_entity_poly.entity_id
_entity_poly.type
_entity_poly.pdbx_seq_one_letter_code
_entity_poly.pdbx_strand_id
1 'polypeptide(L)'
;MMFSGRLSLGKNWSANIVIKESHELVTSGPYAYVRHPIYSGLILMVLGVVLYVDTLGWLAFFVIFFLGAYYKARKEEKILTDHFPGYLEYKNKVKALIPFIF
;
A
#
# COMPACT_ATOMS: atom_id res chain seq x y z
N MET A 1 3.30 12.68 -0.44
CA MET A 1 2.75 11.31 -0.59
C MET A 1 2.98 10.45 0.65
N MET A 2 4.21 10.04 1.00
CA MET A 2 4.47 9.24 2.22
C MET A 2 4.17 10.00 3.53
N PHE A 3 4.64 11.25 3.64
CA PHE A 3 4.39 12.09 4.83
C PHE A 3 2.90 12.41 5.00
N SER A 4 2.20 12.69 3.89
CA SER A 4 0.76 12.95 3.88
C SER A 4 -0.06 11.72 4.29
N GLY A 5 0.32 10.51 3.85
CA GLY A 5 -0.35 9.27 4.26
C GLY A 5 -0.18 8.96 5.75
N ARG A 6 1.00 9.23 6.32
CA ARG A 6 1.24 9.12 7.77
C ARG A 6 0.36 10.07 8.58
N LEU A 7 0.20 11.31 8.10
CA LEU A 7 -0.65 12.31 8.75
C LEU A 7 -2.14 11.96 8.64
N SER A 8 -2.60 11.44 7.50
CA SER A 8 -3.99 11.01 7.31
C SER A 8 -4.37 9.76 8.12
N LEU A 9 -3.41 8.87 8.42
CA LEU A 9 -3.66 7.68 9.24
C LEU A 9 -3.71 7.96 10.75
N GLY A 10 -3.11 9.05 11.23
CA GLY A 10 -3.17 9.47 12.63
C GLY A 10 -2.96 8.31 13.63
N LYS A 11 -3.92 8.11 14.55
CA LYS A 11 -3.89 7.05 15.58
C LYS A 11 -4.02 5.61 15.04
N ASN A 12 -4.46 5.43 13.80
CA ASN A 12 -4.65 4.13 13.14
C ASN A 12 -3.38 3.59 12.48
N TRP A 13 -2.30 4.37 12.47
CA TRP A 13 -1.01 3.89 12.00
C TRP A 13 -0.43 2.84 12.96
N SER A 14 -0.12 1.67 12.42
CA SER A 14 0.59 0.59 13.09
C SER A 14 1.52 -0.07 12.08
N ALA A 15 2.76 -0.37 12.50
CA ALA A 15 3.72 -1.11 11.69
C ALA A 15 3.29 -2.59 11.48
N ASN A 16 2.37 -3.06 12.31
CA ASN A 16 1.74 -4.38 12.23
C ASN A 16 0.29 -4.23 11.73
N ILE A 17 -0.22 -5.21 10.98
CA ILE A 17 -1.64 -5.35 10.63
C ILE A 17 -2.40 -5.56 11.94
N VAL A 18 -2.81 -4.46 12.57
CA VAL A 18 -3.51 -4.47 13.84
C VAL A 18 -4.80 -3.71 13.60
N ILE A 19 -5.92 -4.43 13.59
CA ILE A 19 -7.24 -3.84 13.67
C ILE A 19 -7.36 -3.30 15.08
N LYS A 20 -7.22 -1.99 15.24
CA LYS A 20 -7.51 -1.33 16.52
C LYS A 20 -9.02 -1.26 16.70
N GLU A 21 -9.51 -1.38 17.93
CA GLU A 21 -10.91 -1.07 18.25
C GLU A 21 -11.20 0.36 17.77
N SER A 22 -12.27 0.56 16.98
CA SER A 22 -12.59 1.79 16.20
C SER A 22 -11.74 2.07 14.95
N HIS A 23 -11.21 1.04 14.28
CA HIS A 23 -10.59 1.20 12.96
C HIS A 23 -11.65 1.59 11.92
N GLU A 24 -11.68 2.85 11.50
CA GLU A 24 -12.51 3.29 10.37
C GLU A 24 -11.73 3.16 9.06
N LEU A 25 -12.45 2.81 7.99
CA LEU A 25 -11.87 2.73 6.65
C LEU A 25 -11.53 4.14 6.16
N VAL A 26 -10.24 4.49 6.20
CA VAL A 26 -9.76 5.78 5.69
C VAL A 26 -9.74 5.74 4.17
N THR A 27 -10.67 6.47 3.54
CA THR A 27 -10.79 6.61 2.08
C THR A 27 -10.46 8.02 1.58
N SER A 28 -10.02 8.92 2.47
CA SER A 28 -9.73 10.32 2.17
C SER A 28 -8.23 10.58 1.95
N GLY A 29 -7.92 11.70 1.29
CA GLY A 29 -6.53 12.09 1.00
C GLY A 29 -5.85 11.16 -0.01
N PRO A 30 -4.61 10.70 0.21
CA PRO A 30 -3.91 9.80 -0.71
C PRO A 30 -4.65 8.48 -0.96
N TYR A 31 -5.42 8.02 0.03
CA TYR A 31 -6.25 6.82 -0.05
C TYR A 31 -7.47 7.00 -0.98
N ALA A 32 -7.85 8.22 -1.35
CA ALA A 32 -8.87 8.44 -2.38
C ALA A 32 -8.36 8.12 -3.80
N TYR A 33 -7.03 8.12 -3.99
CA TYR A 33 -6.39 7.93 -5.30
C TYR A 33 -5.77 6.56 -5.46
N VAL A 34 -5.20 6.01 -4.37
CA VAL A 34 -4.50 4.73 -4.36
C VAL A 34 -4.78 4.01 -3.03
N ARG A 35 -5.18 2.73 -3.04
CA ARG A 35 -5.51 1.97 -1.82
C ARG A 35 -4.29 1.75 -0.92
N HIS A 36 -3.10 1.71 -1.51
CA HIS A 36 -1.83 1.42 -0.84
C HIS A 36 -0.73 2.46 -1.11
N PRO A 37 -0.93 3.74 -0.75
CA PRO A 37 -0.02 4.82 -1.13
C PRO A 37 1.38 4.68 -0.50
N ILE A 38 1.49 3.98 0.64
CA ILE A 38 2.77 3.68 1.30
C ILE A 38 3.55 2.61 0.50
N TYR A 39 2.89 1.52 0.07
CA TYR A 39 3.54 0.50 -0.74
C TYR A 39 3.99 1.08 -2.08
N SER A 40 3.18 1.93 -2.71
CA SER A 40 3.57 2.66 -3.93
C SER A 40 4.80 3.54 -3.71
N GLY A 41 4.85 4.30 -2.61
CA GLY A 41 6.01 5.13 -2.26
C GLY A 41 7.28 4.30 -2.04
N LEU A 42 7.17 3.16 -1.35
CA LEU A 42 8.30 2.25 -1.11
C LEU A 42 8.81 1.62 -2.42
N ILE A 43 7.91 1.16 -3.30
CA ILE A 43 8.29 0.57 -4.58
C ILE A 43 8.99 1.60 -5.47
N LEU A 44 8.48 2.84 -5.54
CA LEU A 44 9.12 3.92 -6.29
C LEU A 44 10.51 4.26 -5.74
N MET A 45 10.66 4.28 -4.42
CA MET A 45 11.95 4.55 -3.77
C MET A 45 12.96 3.44 -4.09
N VAL A 46 12.59 2.16 -3.94
CA VAL A 46 13.48 1.04 -4.25
C VAL A 46 13.80 1.01 -5.74
N LEU A 47 12.83 1.30 -6.62
CA LEU A 47 13.06 1.41 -8.06
C LEU A 47 14.11 2.49 -8.38
N GLY A 48 14.03 3.66 -7.74
CA GLY A 48 15.03 4.72 -7.89
C GLY A 48 16.44 4.28 -7.49
N VAL A 49 16.57 3.52 -6.40
CA VAL A 49 17.86 2.94 -5.98
C VAL A 49 18.37 1.92 -7.00
N VAL A 50 17.49 1.07 -7.53
CA VAL A 50 17.87 0.04 -8.52
C VAL A 50 18.37 0.68 -9.81
N LEU A 51 17.70 1.73 -10.28
CA LEU A 51 18.11 2.48 -11.47
C LEU A 51 19.43 3.25 -11.25
N TYR A 52 19.74 3.65 -10.01
CA TYR A 52 20.98 4.34 -9.69
C TYR A 52 22.20 3.39 -9.63
N VAL A 53 22.02 2.18 -9.08
CA VAL A 53 23.12 1.23 -8.87
C VAL A 53 23.37 0.32 -10.09
N ASP A 54 22.43 0.25 -11.04
CA ASP A 54 22.52 -0.42 -12.35
C ASP A 54 23.20 -1.80 -12.33
N THR A 55 22.88 -2.62 -11.32
CA THR A 55 23.41 -3.98 -11.19
C THR A 55 22.27 -4.99 -11.23
N LEU A 56 22.42 -6.07 -12.00
CA LEU A 56 21.45 -7.18 -12.09
C LEU A 56 21.00 -7.72 -10.72
N GLY A 57 21.89 -7.74 -9.72
CA GLY A 57 21.57 -8.16 -8.36
C GLY A 57 20.51 -7.27 -7.68
N TRP A 58 20.54 -5.96 -7.92
CA TRP A 58 19.53 -5.03 -7.40
C TRP A 58 18.19 -5.20 -8.10
N LEU A 59 18.19 -5.57 -9.38
CA LEU A 59 16.97 -5.89 -10.10
C LEU A 59 16.30 -7.16 -9.55
N ALA A 60 17.07 -8.20 -9.24
CA ALA A 60 16.55 -9.39 -8.56
C ALA A 60 16.00 -9.06 -7.16
N PHE A 61 16.69 -8.23 -6.38
CA PHE A 61 16.21 -7.72 -5.10
C PHE A 61 14.88 -6.97 -5.24
N PHE A 62 14.77 -6.10 -6.25
CA PHE A 62 13.53 -5.36 -6.52
C PHE A 62 12.36 -6.28 -6.82
N VAL A 63 12.55 -7.31 -7.64
CA VAL A 63 11.50 -8.29 -7.97
C VAL A 63 11.05 -9.03 -6.70
N ILE A 64 11.98 -9.49 -5.87
CA ILE A 64 11.66 -10.16 -4.61
C ILE A 64 10.90 -9.22 -3.66
N PHE A 65 11.38 -7.99 -3.52
CA PHE A 65 10.74 -6.97 -2.69
C PHE A 65 9.32 -6.65 -3.17
N PHE A 66 9.14 -6.46 -4.49
CA PHE A 66 7.86 -6.18 -5.11
C PHE A 66 6.86 -7.32 -4.88
N LEU A 67 7.28 -8.58 -5.06
CA LEU A 67 6.44 -9.75 -4.79
C LEU A 67 6.05 -9.86 -3.32
N GLY A 68 6.97 -9.57 -2.39
CA GLY A 68 6.68 -9.55 -0.96
C GLY A 68 5.69 -8.45 -0.57
N ALA A 69 5.88 -7.24 -1.08
CA ALA A 69 4.95 -6.13 -0.88
C ALA A 69 3.56 -6.45 -1.48
N TYR A 70 3.53 -7.04 -2.66
CA TYR A 70 2.29 -7.50 -3.31
C TYR A 70 1.54 -8.53 -2.48
N TYR A 71 2.23 -9.55 -1.97
CA TYR A 71 1.63 -10.58 -1.13
C TYR A 71 1.05 -9.98 0.16
N LYS A 72 1.78 -9.08 0.82
CA LYS A 72 1.30 -8.38 2.02
C LYS A 72 0.06 -7.54 1.74
N ALA A 73 0.08 -6.73 0.66
CA ALA A 73 -1.05 -5.90 0.28
C ALA A 73 -2.31 -6.75 0.02
N ARG A 74 -2.18 -7.89 -0.68
CA ARG A 74 -3.29 -8.82 -0.91
C ARG A 74 -3.84 -9.43 0.38
N LYS A 75 -2.98 -9.76 1.32
CA LYS A 75 -3.40 -10.28 2.64
C LYS A 75 -4.16 -9.22 3.44
N GLU A 76 -3.69 -7.98 3.40
CA GLU A 76 -4.40 -6.83 4.00
C GLU A 76 -5.76 -6.61 3.34
N GLU A 77 -5.86 -6.61 2.01
CA GLU A 77 -7.15 -6.44 1.32
C GLU A 77 -8.15 -7.53 1.72
N LYS A 78 -7.70 -8.78 1.89
CA LYS A 78 -8.55 -9.88 2.32
C LYS A 78 -9.10 -9.63 3.72
N ILE A 79 -8.22 -9.28 4.67
CA ILE A 79 -8.61 -8.95 6.05
C ILE A 79 -9.59 -7.77 6.07
N LEU A 80 -9.32 -6.73 5.28
CA LEU A 80 -10.18 -5.54 5.17
C LEU A 80 -11.54 -5.87 4.55
N THR A 81 -11.59 -6.74 3.55
CA THR A 81 -12.85 -7.21 2.94
C THR A 81 -13.69 -7.98 3.96
N ASP A 82 -13.05 -8.81 4.78
CA ASP A 82 -13.72 -9.65 5.78
C ASP A 82 -14.24 -8.81 6.97
N HIS A 83 -13.57 -7.71 7.33
CA HIS A 83 -13.93 -6.88 8.50
C HIS A 83 -14.78 -5.64 8.15
N PHE A 84 -14.74 -5.15 6.91
CA PHE A 84 -15.42 -3.92 6.51
C PHE A 84 -16.41 -4.15 5.37
N PRO A 85 -17.73 -4.15 5.63
CA PRO A 85 -18.75 -4.34 4.59
C PRO A 85 -18.72 -3.27 3.48
N GLY A 86 -18.17 -2.07 3.74
CA GLY A 86 -17.97 -1.00 2.74
C GLY A 86 -16.68 -1.10 1.90
N TYR A 87 -15.80 -2.06 2.19
CA TYR A 87 -14.50 -2.15 1.51
C TYR A 87 -14.61 -2.55 0.04
N LEU A 88 -15.60 -3.37 -0.32
CA LEU A 88 -15.84 -3.78 -1.71
C LEU A 88 -16.19 -2.59 -2.60
N GLU A 89 -17.05 -1.67 -2.13
CA GLU A 89 -17.36 -0.45 -2.87
C GLU A 89 -16.14 0.46 -3.01
N TYR A 90 -15.35 0.60 -1.95
CA TYR A 90 -14.11 1.36 -1.99
C TYR A 90 -13.09 0.75 -2.97
N LYS A 91 -12.96 -0.59 -2.97
CA LYS A 91 -12.11 -1.34 -3.90
C LYS A 91 -12.50 -1.15 -5.36
N ASN A 92 -13.78 -1.04 -5.64
CA ASN A 92 -14.29 -0.77 -6.98
C ASN A 92 -14.06 0.69 -7.42
N LYS A 93 -14.01 1.62 -6.47
CA LYS A 93 -13.83 3.06 -6.75
C LYS A 93 -12.36 3.48 -6.86
N VAL A 94 -11.45 2.85 -6.12
CA VAL A 94 -10.06 3.30 -5.97
C VAL A 94 -9.10 2.17 -6.34
N LYS A 95 -8.09 2.45 -7.16
CA LYS A 95 -7.05 1.50 -7.62
C LYS A 95 -5.99 1.21 -6.55
N ALA A 96 -5.35 0.04 -6.56
CA ALA A 96 -4.43 -0.49 -5.57
C ALA A 96 -3.11 0.26 -5.43
N LEU A 97 -2.35 0.46 -6.52
CA LEU A 97 -0.92 0.80 -6.40
C LEU A 97 -0.36 1.78 -7.44
N ILE A 98 -0.72 1.64 -8.71
CA ILE A 98 -0.24 2.47 -9.83
C ILE A 98 -1.44 2.64 -10.77
N PRO A 99 -1.59 3.74 -11.54
CA PRO A 99 -2.71 3.92 -12.48
C PRO A 99 -3.01 2.75 -13.46
N PHE A 100 -2.19 1.69 -13.50
CA PHE A 100 -2.32 0.52 -14.36
C PHE A 100 -2.14 -0.86 -13.68
N ILE A 101 -1.92 -0.96 -12.36
CA ILE A 101 -1.78 -2.26 -11.69
C ILE A 101 -2.62 -2.29 -10.41
N PHE A 102 -3.78 -2.95 -10.55
CA PHE A 102 -4.88 -3.19 -9.58
C PHE A 102 -5.46 -1.98 -8.87
#